data_AF-A0A5S9MHN2-F1
#
_entry.id   AF-A0A5S9MHN2-F1
#
_cell.length_a   1.000
_cell.length_b   1.000
_cell.length_c   1.000
_cell.angle_alpha   90.00
_cell.angle_beta   90.00
_cell.angle_gamma   90.00
#
_symmetry.space_group_name_H-M   'P 1'
#
loop_
_entity.id
_entity.type
_entity.pdbx_description
1 polymer ?
#
loop_
_entity_poly.entity_id
_entity_poly.type
_entity_poly.pdbx_seq_one_letter_code
_entity_poly.pdbx_strand_id
1 'polypeptide(L)'
;MYYTIGSGHERKLQPSPSVKGKTWAELEKEASIFGAKRAGDNPFYINQKLFDHKLKPIMKKMKDSREGHSYAESPEYKDFQIMLDILKQAGAKPLFVTIPVNGKWYDYTGFPKEGRTGYYEKINRQIRDNGYEVADLTKHEYDPYFFKDTIHVSYKGWVYIDKAIEKFYKEQ
;
A
#
# COMPACT_ATOMS: atom_id res chain seq x y z
N MET A 1 -10.57 -5.04 -7.88
CA MET A 1 -10.69 -6.08 -6.83
C MET A 1 -10.58 -7.46 -7.47
N TYR A 2 -9.61 -8.28 -7.09
CA TYR A 2 -9.57 -9.69 -7.49
C TYR A 2 -10.17 -10.53 -6.37
N TYR A 3 -11.48 -10.74 -6.42
CA TYR A 3 -12.09 -11.84 -5.68
C TYR A 3 -11.95 -13.10 -6.53
N THR A 4 -11.10 -14.03 -6.11
CA THR A 4 -11.21 -15.42 -6.56
C THR A 4 -12.25 -16.11 -5.68
N ILE A 5 -13.52 -16.01 -6.05
CA ILE A 5 -14.54 -16.96 -5.58
C ILE A 5 -14.44 -18.16 -6.54
N GLY A 6 -13.55 -19.09 -6.23
CA GLY A 6 -13.27 -20.26 -7.06
C GLY A 6 -12.77 -21.42 -6.21
N SER A 7 -13.65 -22.40 -6.00
CA SER A 7 -13.38 -23.81 -5.68
C SER A 7 -12.08 -24.17 -4.93
N GLY A 8 -12.27 -24.54 -3.66
CA GLY A 8 -11.47 -25.47 -2.83
C GLY A 8 -10.10 -25.91 -3.32
N HIS A 9 -9.06 -25.32 -2.74
CA HIS A 9 -7.90 -26.04 -2.20
C HIS A 9 -7.58 -25.36 -0.86
N GLU A 10 -7.61 -26.10 0.25
CA GLU A 10 -7.01 -25.64 1.51
C GLU A 10 -5.50 -25.47 1.25
N ARG A 11 -5.09 -24.27 0.85
CA ARG A 11 -3.70 -23.89 0.97
C ARG A 11 -3.44 -23.73 2.46
N LYS A 12 -2.67 -24.65 3.04
CA LYS A 12 -2.04 -24.42 4.35
C LYS A 12 -1.06 -23.25 4.18
N LEU A 13 -1.59 -22.03 4.26
CA LEU A 13 -0.83 -20.78 4.32
C LEU A 13 -0.15 -20.73 5.69
N GLN A 14 0.86 -21.58 5.87
CA GLN A 14 1.73 -21.51 7.02
C GLN A 14 2.71 -20.36 6.78
N PRO A 15 2.96 -19.50 7.78
CA PRO A 15 4.06 -18.56 7.73
C PRO A 15 5.33 -19.32 7.35
N SER A 16 6.18 -18.73 6.51
CA SER A 16 7.49 -19.33 6.22
C SER A 16 8.17 -19.69 7.54
N PRO A 17 8.73 -20.91 7.70
CA PRO A 17 9.47 -21.26 8.91
C PRO A 17 10.54 -20.22 9.28
N SER A 18 11.06 -19.51 8.27
CA SER A 18 12.05 -18.45 8.43
C SER A 18 11.54 -17.20 9.17
N VAL A 19 10.23 -16.96 9.26
CA VAL A 19 9.66 -15.74 9.91
C VAL A 19 8.99 -16.04 11.25
N LYS A 20 8.85 -17.32 11.61
CA LYS A 20 8.13 -17.74 12.82
C LYS A 20 8.86 -17.26 14.09
N GLY A 21 8.10 -16.69 15.03
CA GLY A 21 8.61 -16.28 16.36
C GLY A 21 9.41 -14.98 16.38
N LYS A 22 9.53 -14.29 15.25
CA LYS A 22 10.24 -13.01 15.17
C LYS A 22 9.37 -11.86 15.66
N THR A 23 10.01 -10.88 16.27
CA THR A 23 9.39 -9.60 16.60
C THR A 23 9.14 -8.78 15.33
N TRP A 24 8.20 -7.83 15.41
CA TRP A 24 7.92 -6.91 14.30
C TRP A 24 9.16 -6.14 13.81
N ALA A 25 10.05 -5.76 14.73
CA ALA A 25 11.29 -5.06 14.40
C ALA A 25 12.28 -5.95 13.63
N GLU A 26 12.39 -7.24 13.98
CA GLU A 26 13.21 -8.20 13.25
C GLU A 26 12.65 -8.44 11.84
N LEU A 27 11.33 -8.59 11.71
CA LEU A 27 10.66 -8.76 10.42
C LEU A 27 10.86 -7.53 9.52
N GLU A 28 10.73 -6.33 10.07
CA GLU A 28 10.97 -5.09 9.31
C GLU A 28 12.42 -5.00 8.81
N LYS A 29 13.39 -5.33 9.67
CA LYS A 29 14.81 -5.36 9.32
C LYS A 29 15.09 -6.37 8.21
N GLU A 30 14.57 -7.58 8.31
CA GLU A 30 14.75 -8.62 7.30
C GLU A 30 14.07 -8.29 5.98
N ALA A 31 12.85 -7.75 6.04
CA ALA A 31 12.14 -7.27 4.87
C ALA A 31 12.91 -6.16 4.14
N SER A 32 13.54 -5.26 4.90
CA SER A 32 14.39 -4.20 4.36
C SER A 32 15.64 -4.78 3.68
N ILE A 33 16.32 -5.74 4.31
CA ILE A 33 17.48 -6.43 3.70
C ILE A 33 17.07 -7.17 2.42
N PHE A 34 15.92 -7.85 2.45
CA PHE A 34 15.41 -8.63 1.32
C PHE A 34 14.99 -7.74 0.14
N GLY A 35 14.42 -6.58 0.44
CA GLY A 35 14.09 -5.53 -0.51
C GLY A 35 15.33 -4.90 -1.13
N ALA A 36 16.32 -4.50 -0.32
CA ALA A 36 17.58 -3.92 -0.78
C ALA A 36 18.29 -4.82 -1.80
N LYS A 37 18.42 -6.12 -1.49
CA LYS A 37 19.02 -7.12 -2.38
C LYS A 37 18.35 -7.20 -3.76
N ARG A 38 17.08 -6.82 -3.88
CA ARG A 38 16.29 -6.86 -5.11
C ARG A 38 16.16 -5.52 -5.81
N ALA A 39 16.30 -4.43 -5.06
CA ALA A 39 16.19 -3.10 -5.60
C ALA A 39 17.47 -2.65 -6.30
N GLY A 40 18.64 -3.13 -5.87
CA GLY A 40 19.90 -2.57 -6.36
C GLY A 40 19.98 -1.07 -6.04
N ASP A 41 20.59 -0.29 -6.93
CA ASP A 41 20.91 1.12 -6.68
C ASP A 41 19.97 2.11 -7.36
N ASN A 42 18.80 1.66 -7.85
CA ASN A 42 17.85 2.58 -8.49
C ASN A 42 17.27 3.58 -7.46
N PRO A 43 17.04 4.83 -7.87
CA PRO A 43 16.71 5.91 -6.93
C PRO A 43 15.32 5.78 -6.30
N PHE A 44 14.48 4.83 -6.74
CA PHE A 44 13.10 4.69 -6.29
C PHE A 44 12.89 3.55 -5.29
N TYR A 45 13.96 2.82 -4.92
CA TYR A 45 13.91 1.64 -4.04
C TYR A 45 12.95 0.54 -4.49
N ILE A 46 12.66 0.48 -5.79
CA ILE A 46 11.78 -0.54 -6.37
C ILE A 46 12.60 -1.72 -6.88
N ASN A 47 11.96 -2.83 -7.25
CA ASN A 47 12.67 -3.98 -7.81
C ASN A 47 13.47 -3.62 -9.08
N GLN A 48 14.76 -4.01 -9.12
CA GLN A 48 15.69 -3.66 -10.20
C GLN A 48 15.21 -4.14 -11.58
N LYS A 49 14.69 -5.36 -11.69
CA LYS A 49 14.18 -5.88 -12.97
C LYS A 49 12.96 -5.08 -13.45
N LEU A 50 12.06 -4.72 -12.54
CA LEU A 50 10.91 -3.87 -12.88
C LEU A 50 11.37 -2.48 -13.29
N PHE A 51 12.34 -1.90 -12.59
CA PHE A 51 12.93 -0.62 -12.97
C PHE A 51 13.49 -0.69 -14.39
N ASP A 52 14.32 -1.69 -14.69
CA ASP A 52 14.99 -1.85 -15.97
C ASP A 52 14.03 -2.06 -17.14
N HIS A 53 13.01 -2.89 -16.95
CA HIS A 53 12.11 -3.26 -18.04
C HIS A 53 10.87 -2.37 -18.18
N LYS A 54 10.45 -1.68 -17.11
CA LYS A 54 9.20 -0.91 -17.10
C LYS A 54 9.39 0.59 -16.92
N LEU A 55 10.36 1.03 -16.11
CA LEU A 55 10.55 2.45 -15.82
C LEU A 55 11.63 3.09 -16.69
N LYS A 56 12.82 2.48 -16.81
CA LYS A 56 13.93 3.00 -17.63
C LYS A 56 13.49 3.45 -19.03
N PRO A 57 12.68 2.69 -19.78
CA PRO A 57 12.26 3.08 -21.14
C PRO A 57 11.38 4.34 -21.18
N ILE A 58 10.68 4.67 -20.09
CA ILE A 58 9.70 5.75 -20.03
C ILE A 58 10.14 6.95 -19.16
N MET A 59 11.33 6.90 -18.54
CA MET A 59 11.81 7.92 -17.60
C MET A 59 11.64 9.34 -18.16
N LYS A 60 12.19 9.62 -19.34
CA LYS A 60 12.10 10.95 -19.97
C LYS A 60 10.66 11.42 -20.20
N LYS A 61 9.75 10.51 -20.53
CA LYS A 61 8.33 10.82 -20.73
C LYS A 61 7.61 11.09 -19.41
N MET A 62 8.01 10.39 -18.35
CA MET A 62 7.32 10.46 -17.05
C MET A 62 7.75 11.65 -16.20
N LYS A 63 8.96 12.17 -16.41
CA LYS A 63 9.45 13.35 -15.70
C LYS A 63 8.47 14.51 -15.84
N ASP A 64 8.01 15.06 -14.71
CA ASP A 64 7.11 16.22 -14.62
C ASP A 64 5.76 16.05 -15.36
N SER A 65 5.42 14.82 -15.76
CA SER A 65 4.20 14.53 -16.53
C SER A 65 2.89 14.67 -15.74
N ARG A 66 2.96 14.95 -14.43
CA ARG A 66 1.81 14.93 -13.50
C ARG A 66 1.64 16.19 -12.63
N GLU A 67 2.28 17.31 -12.98
CA GLU A 67 2.31 18.55 -12.16
C GLU A 67 0.95 19.15 -11.79
N GLY A 68 -0.11 18.88 -12.55
CA GLY A 68 -1.48 19.37 -12.27
C GLY A 68 -2.43 18.34 -11.68
N HIS A 69 -1.97 17.13 -11.37
CA HIS A 69 -2.86 16.04 -10.95
C HIS A 69 -3.21 16.10 -9.46
N SER A 70 -4.41 15.60 -9.14
CA SER A 70 -4.88 15.40 -7.77
C SER A 70 -5.75 14.15 -7.71
N TYR A 71 -5.76 13.47 -6.56
CA TYR A 71 -6.70 12.39 -6.27
C TYR A 71 -7.80 12.81 -5.30
N ALA A 72 -7.81 14.08 -4.87
CA ALA A 72 -8.80 14.59 -3.92
C ALA A 72 -10.23 14.65 -4.50
N GLU A 73 -10.36 14.69 -5.82
CA GLU A 73 -11.64 14.69 -6.54
C GLU A 73 -11.72 13.46 -7.45
N SER A 74 -12.72 12.62 -7.23
CA SER A 74 -12.94 11.39 -8.00
C SER A 74 -14.37 10.89 -7.83
N PRO A 75 -15.00 10.32 -8.88
CA PRO A 75 -16.27 9.58 -8.72
C PRO A 75 -16.13 8.36 -7.81
N GLU A 76 -14.92 7.79 -7.68
CA GLU A 76 -14.63 6.61 -6.85
C GLU A 76 -14.97 6.80 -5.37
N TYR A 77 -15.04 8.04 -4.86
CA TYR A 77 -15.50 8.29 -3.49
C TYR A 77 -16.98 7.92 -3.28
N LYS A 78 -17.81 8.05 -4.32
CA LYS A 78 -19.22 7.62 -4.29
C LYS A 78 -19.31 6.10 -4.35
N ASP A 79 -18.53 5.47 -5.22
CA ASP A 79 -18.49 4.01 -5.34
C ASP A 79 -17.96 3.36 -4.06
N PHE A 80 -16.96 3.99 -3.44
CA PHE A 80 -16.46 3.59 -2.13
C PHE A 80 -17.53 3.71 -1.05
N GLN A 81 -18.34 4.78 -1.04
CA GLN A 81 -19.45 4.92 -0.09
C GLN A 81 -20.46 3.78 -0.24
N ILE A 82 -20.79 3.37 -1.47
CA ILE A 82 -21.70 2.24 -1.70
C ILE A 82 -21.14 0.96 -1.04
N MET A 83 -19.84 0.71 -1.15
CA MET A 83 -19.21 -0.43 -0.49
C MET A 83 -19.25 -0.32 1.04
N LEU A 84 -19.00 0.87 1.62
CA LEU A 84 -19.14 1.10 3.06
C LEU A 84 -20.58 0.82 3.53
N ASP A 85 -21.59 1.28 2.78
CA ASP A 85 -22.99 1.05 3.11
C ASP A 85 -23.36 -0.44 3.07
N ILE A 86 -22.86 -1.18 2.07
CA ILE A 86 -23.06 -2.64 1.97
C ILE A 86 -22.43 -3.35 3.17
N LEU A 87 -21.19 -3.01 3.54
CA LEU A 87 -20.53 -3.61 4.71
C LEU A 87 -21.30 -3.32 6.00
N LYS A 88 -21.90 -2.12 6.11
CA LYS A 88 -22.69 -1.72 7.28
C LYS A 88 -23.99 -2.50 7.35
N GLN A 89 -24.69 -2.65 6.22
CA GLN A 89 -25.90 -3.47 6.12
C GLN A 89 -25.63 -4.94 6.44
N ALA A 90 -24.47 -5.45 6.05
CA ALA A 90 -24.04 -6.82 6.35
C ALA A 90 -23.58 -7.02 7.81
N GLY A 91 -23.48 -5.97 8.62
CA GLY A 91 -22.92 -6.05 9.98
C GLY A 91 -21.43 -6.40 9.99
N ALA A 92 -20.71 -6.18 8.89
CA ALA A 92 -19.30 -6.49 8.77
C ALA A 92 -18.43 -5.49 9.56
N LYS A 93 -17.33 -5.98 10.12
CA LYS A 93 -16.31 -5.19 10.82
C LYS A 93 -14.98 -5.27 10.05
N PRO A 94 -14.84 -4.55 8.93
CA PRO A 94 -13.60 -4.53 8.17
C PRO A 94 -12.52 -3.71 8.91
N LEU A 95 -11.26 -4.08 8.68
CA LEU A 95 -10.13 -3.17 8.79
C LEU A 95 -9.88 -2.58 7.41
N PHE A 96 -9.90 -1.25 7.29
CA PHE A 96 -9.37 -0.57 6.10
C PHE A 96 -7.88 -0.30 6.25
N VAL A 97 -7.13 -0.40 5.15
CA VAL A 97 -5.70 -0.09 5.13
C VAL A 97 -5.45 0.95 4.04
N THR A 98 -5.02 2.14 4.44
CA THR A 98 -4.70 3.23 3.50
C THR A 98 -3.22 3.17 3.17
N ILE A 99 -2.93 2.77 1.92
CA ILE A 99 -1.57 2.59 1.42
C ILE A 99 -1.09 3.92 0.78
N PRO A 100 0.13 4.40 1.11
CA PRO A 100 0.71 5.57 0.45
C PRO A 100 1.05 5.31 -1.02
N VAL A 101 1.65 6.30 -1.67
CA VAL A 101 2.35 6.13 -2.94
C VAL A 101 3.86 6.04 -2.74
N ASN A 102 4.61 5.59 -3.74
CA ASN A 102 6.07 5.73 -3.72
C ASN A 102 6.44 7.21 -3.89
N GLY A 103 6.79 7.89 -2.79
CA GLY A 103 7.03 9.34 -2.76
C GLY A 103 8.11 9.77 -3.74
N LYS A 104 9.23 9.03 -3.82
CA LYS A 104 10.32 9.34 -4.76
C LYS A 104 9.88 9.25 -6.22
N TRP A 105 9.07 8.25 -6.57
CA TRP A 105 8.53 8.16 -7.93
C TRP A 105 7.54 9.27 -8.22
N TYR A 106 6.65 9.58 -7.28
CA TYR A 106 5.65 10.63 -7.47
C TYR A 106 6.28 12.01 -7.60
N ASP A 107 7.29 12.31 -6.80
CA ASP A 107 8.08 13.54 -6.91
C ASP A 107 8.78 13.62 -8.28
N TYR A 108 9.34 12.51 -8.78
CA TYR A 108 9.95 12.47 -10.12
C TYR A 108 8.94 12.76 -11.25
N THR A 109 7.69 12.31 -11.10
CA THR A 109 6.64 12.59 -12.08
C THR A 109 6.04 13.99 -11.95
N GLY A 110 6.47 14.77 -10.94
CA GLY A 110 5.91 16.09 -10.63
C GLY A 110 4.55 16.04 -9.94
N PHE A 111 4.05 14.88 -9.49
CA PHE A 111 2.72 14.80 -8.88
C PHE A 111 2.68 15.57 -7.55
N PRO A 112 1.81 16.58 -7.37
CA PRO A 112 1.77 17.44 -6.18
C PRO A 112 1.58 16.67 -4.87
N LYS A 113 2.35 17.05 -3.84
CA LYS A 113 2.24 16.43 -2.51
C LYS A 113 0.88 16.71 -1.86
N GLU A 114 0.35 17.89 -2.10
CA GLU A 114 -0.97 18.34 -1.67
C GLU A 114 -2.06 17.48 -2.31
N GLY A 115 -1.88 17.12 -3.59
CA GLY A 115 -2.83 16.28 -4.34
C GLY A 115 -2.97 14.86 -3.78
N ARG A 116 -1.88 14.28 -3.25
CA ARG A 116 -1.89 12.95 -2.61
C ARG A 116 -2.27 13.02 -1.12
N THR A 117 -1.85 14.08 -0.42
CA THR A 117 -2.21 14.30 0.99
C THR A 117 -3.72 14.58 1.16
N GLY A 118 -4.31 15.38 0.27
CA GLY A 118 -5.76 15.62 0.26
C GLY A 118 -6.56 14.35 0.04
N TYR A 119 -6.07 13.42 -0.80
CA TYR A 119 -6.67 12.10 -0.96
C TYR A 119 -6.61 11.29 0.35
N TYR A 120 -5.44 11.21 1.00
CA TYR A 120 -5.24 10.48 2.26
C TYR A 120 -6.19 10.95 3.35
N GLU A 121 -6.28 12.26 3.55
CA GLU A 121 -7.16 12.83 4.56
C GLU A 121 -8.63 12.55 4.26
N LYS A 122 -9.04 12.69 2.99
CA LYS A 122 -10.43 12.50 2.58
C LYS A 122 -10.88 11.05 2.71
N ILE A 123 -10.07 10.09 2.25
CA ILE A 123 -10.44 8.66 2.32
C ILE A 123 -10.46 8.18 3.79
N ASN A 124 -9.46 8.56 4.58
CA ASN A 124 -9.40 8.18 5.99
C ASN A 124 -10.55 8.78 6.80
N ARG A 125 -10.94 10.01 6.49
CA ARG A 125 -12.11 10.66 7.10
C ARG A 125 -13.40 9.93 6.74
N GLN A 126 -13.62 9.65 5.45
CA GLN A 126 -14.80 8.93 5.00
C GLN A 126 -14.95 7.55 5.67
N ILE A 127 -13.84 6.81 5.82
CA ILE A 127 -13.86 5.53 6.55
C ILE A 127 -14.29 5.71 8.00
N ARG A 128 -13.67 6.68 8.71
CA ARG A 128 -13.94 6.93 10.13
C ARG A 128 -15.34 7.48 10.38
N ASP A 129 -15.84 8.36 9.51
CA ASP A 129 -17.20 8.91 9.59
C ASP A 129 -18.26 7.82 9.43
N ASN A 130 -17.94 6.72 8.74
CA ASN A 130 -18.80 5.55 8.64
C ASN A 130 -18.65 4.55 9.81
N GLY A 131 -17.78 4.85 10.79
CA GLY A 131 -17.59 4.06 12.00
C GLY A 131 -16.60 2.89 11.87
N TYR A 132 -15.77 2.89 10.83
CA TYR A 132 -14.79 1.83 10.60
C TYR A 132 -13.38 2.20 11.07
N GLU A 133 -12.59 1.18 11.41
CA GLU A 133 -11.17 1.33 11.73
C GLU A 133 -10.33 1.46 10.45
N VAL A 134 -9.26 2.27 10.54
CA VAL A 134 -8.31 2.46 9.45
C VAL A 134 -6.86 2.35 9.95
N ALA A 135 -6.11 1.45 9.34
CA ALA A 135 -4.65 1.42 9.41
C ALA A 135 -4.07 2.41 8.40
N ASP A 136 -3.75 3.60 8.90
CA ASP A 136 -3.23 4.71 8.10
C ASP A 136 -1.71 4.59 7.92
N LEU A 137 -1.27 4.08 6.76
CA LEU A 137 0.15 3.91 6.44
C LEU A 137 0.72 5.08 5.63
N THR A 138 -0.02 6.18 5.49
CA THR A 138 0.32 7.27 4.56
C THR A 138 1.62 8.00 4.87
N LYS A 139 2.13 7.86 6.11
CA LYS A 139 3.44 8.39 6.53
C LYS A 139 4.64 7.63 5.95
N HIS A 140 4.43 6.51 5.24
CA HIS A 140 5.49 5.65 4.71
C HIS A 140 5.79 5.87 3.21
N GLU A 141 5.44 7.02 2.62
CA GLU A 141 5.71 7.31 1.20
C GLU A 141 7.18 7.15 0.80
N TYR A 142 8.08 7.53 1.71
CA TYR A 142 9.52 7.61 1.46
C TYR A 142 10.31 6.45 2.07
N ASP A 143 9.61 5.49 2.69
CA ASP A 143 10.26 4.34 3.30
C ASP A 143 10.91 3.46 2.23
N PRO A 144 12.23 3.21 2.32
CA PRO A 144 12.89 2.31 1.40
C PRO A 144 12.24 0.93 1.43
N TYR A 145 12.03 0.35 0.25
CA TYR A 145 11.53 -1.02 0.07
C TYR A 145 10.10 -1.25 0.57
N PHE A 146 9.35 -0.18 0.87
CA PHE A 146 7.92 -0.26 1.16
C PHE A 146 7.12 -0.70 -0.08
N PHE A 147 7.58 -0.31 -1.27
CA PHE A 147 6.96 -0.64 -2.55
C PHE A 147 7.81 -1.55 -3.42
N LYS A 148 7.13 -2.35 -4.25
CA LYS A 148 7.75 -3.28 -5.21
C LYS A 148 7.99 -2.56 -6.53
N ASP A 149 7.09 -1.64 -6.86
CA ASP A 149 7.08 -0.75 -8.00
C ASP A 149 6.52 0.62 -7.59
N THR A 150 5.82 1.31 -8.48
CA THR A 150 5.34 2.68 -8.26
C THR A 150 4.12 2.76 -7.33
N ILE A 151 3.38 1.67 -7.15
CA ILE A 151 2.11 1.65 -6.39
C ILE A 151 1.87 0.38 -5.56
N HIS A 152 2.51 -0.75 -5.87
CA HIS A 152 2.27 -2.02 -5.16
C HIS A 152 3.19 -2.18 -3.96
N VAL A 153 2.62 -2.58 -2.81
CA VAL A 153 3.36 -2.84 -1.58
C VAL A 153 4.33 -4.02 -1.74
N SER A 154 5.49 -3.89 -1.10
CA SER A 154 6.55 -4.89 -1.04
C SER A 154 6.84 -5.29 0.40
N TYR A 155 7.81 -6.19 0.55
CA TYR A 155 8.29 -6.81 1.78
C TYR A 155 8.08 -5.92 3.01
N LYS A 156 8.73 -4.74 3.07
CA LYS A 156 8.68 -3.87 4.25
C LYS A 156 7.25 -3.41 4.53
N GLY A 157 6.52 -2.94 3.53
CA GLY A 157 5.14 -2.49 3.72
C GLY A 157 4.19 -3.62 4.11
N TRP A 158 4.41 -4.86 3.64
CA TRP A 158 3.62 -6.01 4.10
C TRP A 158 3.83 -6.31 5.59
N VAL A 159 5.01 -6.04 6.17
CA VAL A 159 5.21 -6.16 7.63
C VAL A 159 4.31 -5.17 8.39
N TYR A 160 4.17 -3.93 7.90
CA TYR A 160 3.28 -2.94 8.51
C TYR A 160 1.80 -3.33 8.38
N ILE A 161 1.40 -3.85 7.22
CA ILE A 161 0.04 -4.32 6.98
C ILE A 161 -0.27 -5.53 7.88
N ASP A 162 0.62 -6.51 7.94
CA ASP A 162 0.44 -7.72 8.75
C ASP A 162 0.36 -7.38 10.25
N LYS A 163 1.19 -6.44 10.71
CA LYS A 163 1.11 -5.90 12.07
C LYS A 163 -0.23 -5.24 12.37
N ALA A 164 -0.77 -4.46 11.42
CA ALA A 164 -2.07 -3.83 11.58
C ALA A 164 -3.20 -4.87 11.61
N ILE A 165 -3.15 -5.89 10.76
CA ILE A 165 -4.10 -7.01 10.74
C ILE A 165 -4.04 -7.80 12.05
N GLU A 166 -2.84 -8.13 12.53
CA GLU A 166 -2.67 -8.87 13.78
C GLU A 166 -3.23 -8.08 14.97
N LYS A 167 -2.93 -6.78 15.04
CA LYS A 167 -3.47 -5.89 16.06
C LYS A 167 -5.00 -5.86 16.02
N PHE A 168 -5.56 -5.62 14.83
CA PHE A 168 -7.00 -5.59 14.62
C PHE A 168 -7.66 -6.89 15.05
N TYR A 169 -7.10 -8.05 14.69
CA TYR A 169 -7.66 -9.34 15.05
C TYR A 169 -7.62 -9.62 16.56
N LYS A 170 -6.60 -9.13 17.27
CA LYS A 170 -6.44 -9.31 18.72
C LYS A 170 -7.31 -8.37 19.56
N GLU A 171 -7.73 -7.24 19.00
CA GLU A 171 -8.54 -6.22 19.69
C GLU A 171 -10.06 -6.41 19.49
N GLN A 172 -10.48 -7.50 18.84
CA GLN A 172 -11.90 -7.89 18.63
C GLN A 172 -12.47 -8.71 19.78
#